data_AF-A0A523BJL2-F1
#
_entry.id   AF-A0A523BJL2-F1
#
_cell.length_a   1.000
_cell.length_b   1.000
_cell.length_c   1.000
_cell.angle_alpha   90.00
_cell.angle_beta   90.00
_cell.angle_gamma   90.00
#
_symmetry.space_group_name_H-M   'P 1'
#
loop_
_entity.id
_entity.type
_entity.pdbx_description
1 polymer ?
#
loop_
_entity_poly.entity_id
_entity_poly.type
_entity_poly.pdbx_seq_one_letter_code
_entity_poly.pdbx_strand_id
1 'polypeptide(L)'
;MDKAIEWRILQFLLERGAFDREHAVSRREVKERFKIRESTLSQKMRKMIYYKWVVGHPERYNRFYWLGERALEFLKDYKDFINHPYRDFLY
;
A
#
# COMPACT_ATOMS: atom_id res chain seq x y z
N MET A 1 12.33 14.70 -6.82
CA MET A 1 11.12 15.10 -6.05
C MET A 1 10.62 13.84 -5.35
N ASP A 2 10.39 13.85 -4.04
CA ASP A 2 10.06 12.62 -3.28
C ASP A 2 8.63 12.13 -3.60
N LYS A 3 8.45 10.81 -3.76
CA LYS A 3 7.14 10.18 -4.01
C LYS A 3 6.33 10.14 -2.71
N ALA A 4 5.00 10.27 -2.82
CA ALA A 4 4.13 10.04 -1.68
C ALA A 4 4.43 8.67 -1.03
N ILE A 5 4.46 8.62 0.29
CA ILE A 5 4.82 7.39 1.03
C ILE A 5 3.86 6.22 0.74
N GLU A 6 2.64 6.51 0.32
CA GLU A 6 1.66 5.54 -0.16
C GLU A 6 2.18 4.75 -1.38
N TRP A 7 2.85 5.39 -2.35
CA TRP A 7 3.49 4.71 -3.48
C TRP A 7 4.59 3.77 -3.01
N ARG A 8 5.38 4.20 -2.03
CA ARG A 8 6.45 3.39 -1.44
C ARG A 8 5.89 2.20 -0.66
N ILE A 9 4.75 2.36 0.00
CA ILE A 9 4.04 1.25 0.67
C ILE A 9 3.58 0.23 -0.38
N LEU A 10 2.96 0.66 -1.48
CA LEU A 10 2.56 -0.25 -2.56
C LEU A 10 3.76 -0.99 -3.17
N GLN A 11 4.86 -0.26 -3.43
CA GLN A 11 6.10 -0.86 -3.90
C GLN A 11 6.62 -1.93 -2.94
N PHE A 12 6.58 -1.66 -1.64
CA PHE A 12 6.99 -2.64 -0.64
C PHE A 12 6.07 -3.87 -0.61
N LEU A 13 4.75 -3.70 -0.76
CA LEU A 13 3.83 -4.83 -0.87
C LEU A 13 4.12 -5.67 -2.12
N LEU A 14 4.42 -5.02 -3.26
CA LEU A 14 4.82 -5.69 -4.50
C LEU A 14 6.10 -6.52 -4.32
N GLU A 15 7.14 -5.94 -3.72
CA GLU A 15 8.42 -6.61 -3.44
C GLU A 15 8.28 -7.81 -2.50
N ARG A 16 7.27 -7.78 -1.62
CA ARG A 16 6.94 -8.89 -0.73
C ARG A 16 6.04 -9.95 -1.36
N GLY A 17 5.57 -9.74 -2.60
CA GLY A 17 4.63 -10.64 -3.27
C GLY A 17 3.25 -10.65 -2.61
N ALA A 18 2.86 -9.56 -1.95
CA ALA A 18 1.62 -9.47 -1.19
C ALA A 18 0.43 -9.22 -2.11
N PHE A 19 0.04 -10.25 -2.87
CA PHE A 19 -1.07 -10.22 -3.81
C PHE A 19 -2.38 -10.71 -3.22
N ASP A 20 -2.32 -11.45 -2.10
CA ASP A 20 -3.46 -12.08 -1.47
C ASP A 20 -3.29 -12.16 0.05
N ARG A 21 -4.25 -12.83 0.70
CA ARG A 21 -4.28 -13.00 2.16
C ARG A 21 -3.15 -13.89 2.69
N GLU A 22 -2.70 -14.88 1.93
CA GLU A 22 -1.65 -15.82 2.35
C GLU A 22 -0.29 -15.14 2.40
N HIS A 23 -0.07 -14.19 1.47
CA HIS A 23 1.17 -13.41 1.35
C HIS A 23 1.06 -12.01 1.99
N ALA A 24 0.03 -11.78 2.81
CA ALA A 24 -0.23 -10.47 3.36
C ALA A 24 0.88 -9.98 4.31
N VAL A 25 1.26 -8.71 4.18
CA VAL A 25 2.27 -8.07 5.02
C VAL A 25 1.61 -7.52 6.29
N SER A 26 2.23 -7.75 7.44
CA SER A 26 1.69 -7.24 8.69
C SER A 26 1.84 -5.72 8.81
N ARG A 27 0.90 -5.10 9.52
CA ARG A 27 0.95 -3.67 9.86
C ARG A 27 2.22 -3.29 10.61
N ARG A 28 2.72 -4.22 11.44
CA ARG A 28 3.98 -4.06 12.17
C ARG A 28 5.16 -3.93 11.20
N GLU A 29 5.26 -4.80 10.20
CA GLU A 29 6.31 -4.74 9.18
C GLU A 29 6.28 -3.41 8.42
N VAL A 30 5.09 -2.94 7.99
CA VAL A 30 4.96 -1.65 7.31
C VAL A 30 5.43 -0.51 8.21
N LYS A 31 5.03 -0.51 9.48
CA LYS A 31 5.44 0.51 10.44
C LYS A 31 6.96 0.53 10.66
N GLU A 32 7.56 -0.63 10.86
CA GLU A 32 9.01 -0.78 11.09
C GLU A 32 9.79 -0.36 9.83
N ARG A 33 9.34 -0.76 8.64
CA ARG A 33 9.98 -0.45 7.36
C ARG A 33 10.08 1.05 7.08
N PHE A 34 9.02 1.80 7.40
CA PHE A 34 8.90 3.21 7.04
C PHE A 34 9.04 4.17 8.23
N LYS A 35 9.18 3.66 9.45
CA LYS A 35 9.31 4.45 10.69
C LYS A 35 8.20 5.51 10.85
N ILE A 36 6.97 5.17 10.45
CA ILE A 36 5.80 6.07 10.46
C ILE A 36 5.08 5.97 11.82
N ARG A 37 4.55 7.09 12.32
CA ARG A 37 3.67 7.11 13.50
C ARG A 37 2.39 6.30 13.27
N GLU A 38 1.89 5.66 14.31
CA GLU A 38 0.71 4.78 14.24
C GLU A 38 -0.55 5.49 13.70
N SER A 39 -0.80 6.71 14.15
CA SER A 39 -1.94 7.53 13.72
C SER A 39 -1.85 7.87 12.23
N THR A 40 -0.66 8.27 11.76
CA THR A 40 -0.41 8.57 10.36
C THR A 40 -0.55 7.33 9.49
N LEU A 41 -0.02 6.18 9.91
CA LEU A 41 -0.19 4.92 9.20
C LEU A 41 -1.67 4.53 9.13
N SER A 42 -2.42 4.64 10.24
CA SER A 42 -3.87 4.40 10.24
C SER A 42 -4.60 5.27 9.22
N GLN A 43 -4.33 6.57 9.19
CA GLN A 43 -4.97 7.50 8.26
C GLN A 43 -4.65 7.15 6.81
N LYS A 44 -3.38 6.88 6.50
CA LYS A 44 -2.93 6.51 5.14
C LYS A 44 -3.53 5.19 4.69
N MET A 45 -3.45 4.14 5.51
CA MET A 45 -4.01 2.83 5.14
C MET A 45 -5.51 2.89 4.96
N ARG A 46 -6.27 3.61 5.80
CA ARG A 46 -7.71 3.81 5.58
C ARG A 46 -8.00 4.45 4.22
N LYS A 47 -7.23 5.47 3.85
CA LYS A 47 -7.35 6.13 2.54
C LYS A 47 -7.02 5.17 1.39
N MET A 48 -5.93 4.42 1.50
CA MET A 48 -5.53 3.44 0.48
C MET A 48 -6.57 2.32 0.32
N ILE A 49 -7.18 1.87 1.42
CA ILE A 49 -8.26 0.87 1.43
C ILE A 49 -9.52 1.44 0.79
N TYR A 50 -9.93 2.66 1.17
CA TYR A 50 -11.10 3.33 0.60
C TYR A 50 -11.02 3.44 -0.93
N TYR A 51 -9.83 3.75 -1.46
CA TYR A 51 -9.59 3.85 -2.91
C TYR A 51 -9.17 2.52 -3.56
N LYS A 52 -9.31 1.38 -2.87
CA LYS A 52 -9.00 0.02 -3.36
C LYS A 52 -7.57 -0.21 -3.82
N TRP A 53 -6.61 0.58 -3.35
CA TRP A 53 -5.19 0.34 -3.63
C TRP A 53 -4.60 -0.75 -2.73
N VAL A 54 -5.15 -0.92 -1.53
CA VAL A 54 -4.72 -1.94 -0.56
C VAL A 54 -5.96 -2.61 0.00
N VAL A 55 -5.89 -3.90 0.25
CA VAL A 55 -6.87 -4.60 1.10
C VAL A 55 -6.34 -4.66 2.53
N GLY A 56 -7.17 -4.31 3.50
CA GLY A 56 -6.85 -4.41 4.93
C GLY A 56 -7.64 -5.53 5.59
N HIS A 57 -6.96 -6.38 6.37
CA HIS A 57 -7.62 -7.50 7.06
C HIS A 57 -7.11 -7.70 8.51
N PRO A 58 -7.96 -8.14 9.46
CA PRO A 58 -9.42 -8.11 9.36
C PRO A 58 -9.89 -6.65 9.28
N GLU A 59 -10.97 -6.38 8.54
CA GLU A 59 -11.44 -5.04 8.18
C GLU A 59 -11.56 -4.07 9.37
N ARG A 60 -11.97 -4.57 10.54
CA ARG A 60 -12.09 -3.79 11.79
C ARG A 60 -10.75 -3.22 12.29
N TYR A 61 -9.64 -3.92 12.05
CA TYR A 61 -8.33 -3.60 12.65
C TYR A 61 -7.24 -3.35 11.61
N ASN A 62 -7.42 -3.80 10.37
CA ASN A 62 -6.47 -3.67 9.28
C ASN A 62 -5.06 -4.10 9.71
N ARG A 63 -4.93 -5.31 10.27
CA ARG A 63 -3.66 -5.84 10.79
C ARG A 63 -2.72 -6.34 9.70
N PHE A 64 -3.25 -6.69 8.55
CA PHE A 64 -2.54 -7.26 7.41
C PHE A 64 -2.95 -6.53 6.13
N TYR A 65 -2.01 -6.45 5.19
CA TYR A 65 -2.15 -5.69 3.95
C TYR A 65 -1.65 -6.48 2.74
N TRP A 66 -2.39 -6.39 1.64
CA TRP A 66 -1.96 -6.84 0.32
C TRP A 66 -2.47 -5.87 -0.76
N LEU A 67 -1.96 -6.00 -1.97
CA LEU A 67 -2.34 -5.16 -3.10
C LEU A 67 -3.82 -5.31 -3.42
N GLY A 68 -4.51 -4.18 -3.54
CA GLY A 68 -5.91 -4.13 -3.94
C GLY A 68 -6.11 -4.10 -5.44
N GLU A 69 -7.36 -4.25 -5.86
CA GLU A 69 -7.81 -4.26 -7.27
C GLU A 69 -7.18 -3.12 -8.09
N ARG A 70 -7.27 -1.87 -7.58
CA ARG A 70 -6.74 -0.69 -8.30
C ARG A 70 -5.22 -0.72 -8.44
N ALA A 71 -4.51 -1.28 -7.46
CA ALA A 71 -3.07 -1.43 -7.53
C ALA A 71 -2.66 -2.45 -8.60
N LEU A 72 -3.40 -3.55 -8.71
CA LEU A 72 -3.16 -4.56 -9.75
C LEU A 72 -3.49 -4.02 -11.14
N GLU A 73 -4.54 -3.22 -11.29
CA GLU A 73 -4.84 -2.52 -12.54
C GLU A 73 -3.73 -1.55 -12.93
N PHE A 74 -3.25 -0.73 -12.00
CA PHE A 74 -2.15 0.19 -12.24
C PHE A 74 -0.89 -0.52 -12.76
N LEU A 75 -0.61 -1.73 -12.23
CA LEU A 75 0.53 -2.53 -12.65
C LEU A 75 0.42 -3.11 -14.07
N LYS A 76 -0.75 -3.02 -14.72
CA LYS A 76 -0.89 -3.37 -16.14
C LYS A 76 -0.28 -2.30 -17.04
N ASP A 77 -0.36 -1.03 -16.63
CA ASP A 77 0.13 0.12 -17.40
C ASP A 77 1.56 0.50 -17.00
N TYR A 78 1.95 0.23 -15.75
CA TYR A 78 3.27 0.55 -15.19
C TYR A 78 3.92 -0.68 -14.57
N LYS A 79 5.22 -0.87 -14.77
CA LYS A 79 5.93 -2.04 -14.24
C LYS A 79 6.03 -2.07 -12.70
N ASP A 80 5.98 -0.90 -12.07
CA ASP A 80 6.15 -0.73 -10.63
C ASP A 80 5.46 0.56 -10.16
N PHE A 81 5.44 0.78 -8.84
CA PHE A 81 4.75 1.92 -8.21
C PHE A 81 5.65 3.15 -8.03
N ILE A 82 6.86 3.15 -8.59
CA ILE A 82 7.85 4.22 -8.41
C ILE A 82 8.09 4.95 -9.74
N ASN A 83 8.17 4.22 -10.85
CA ASN A 83 8.53 4.69 -12.17
C ASN A 83 7.28 5.04 -13.00
N HIS A 84 6.55 6.06 -12.56
CA HIS A 84 5.35 6.59 -13.23
C HIS A 84 5.27 8.13 -13.06
N PRO A 85 4.51 8.87 -13.90
CA PRO A 85 4.47 10.33 -13.87
C PRO A 85 3.70 10.90 -12.67
N TYR A 86 2.74 10.18 -12.11
CA TYR A 86 1.93 10.67 -10.98
C TYR A 86 2.77 10.89 -9.72
N ARG A 87 2.60 12.05 -9.09
CA ARG A 87 3.30 12.38 -7.85
C ARG A 87 2.47 12.01 -6.63
N ASP A 88 1.19 12.38 -6.67
CA ASP A 88 0.25 12.20 -5.59
C ASP A 88 -0.57 10.92 -5.77
N PHE A 89 -1.04 10.39 -4.67
CA PHE A 89 -1.76 9.13 -4.61
C PHE A 89 -3.25 9.24 -5.02
N LEU A 90 -3.75 10.47 -5.19
CA LEU A 90 -5.16 10.77 -5.44
C LEU A 90 -5.51 10.95 -6.93
N TYR A 91 -4.52 10.95 -7.81
CA TYR A 91 -4.70 11.06 -9.25
C TYR A 91 -4.33 9.74 -9.92
#